data_AF-A0A8S3K2W5-F1
#
_entry.id   AF-A0A8S3K2W5-F1
#
_cell.length_a   1.000
_cell.length_b   1.000
_cell.length_c   1.000
_cell.angle_alpha   90.00
_cell.angle_beta   90.00
_cell.angle_gamma   90.00
#
_symmetry.space_group_name_H-M   'P 1'
#
loop_
_entity.id
_entity.type
_entity.pdbx_description
1 polymer ?
#
loop_
_entity_poly.entity_id
_entity_poly.type
_entity_poly.pdbx_seq_one_letter_code
_entity_poly.pdbx_strand_id
1 'polypeptide(L)'
;MIGDVIKAFGIVAELFDDDADDLLDYFEKTWIGERKRRGVGRKDLQFAHQLWNVYDRIIAGVPRSNNAVEGWHNAFASRLSINHPTIIKLTEKIRREQSKFEIDIAKILQGHE
;
A
#
# COMPACT_ATOMS: atom_id res chain seq x y z
N MET A 1 0.05 -15.91 -3.66
CA MET A 1 -1.42 -15.82 -3.83
C MET A 1 -2.12 -15.83 -2.46
N ILE A 2 -3.35 -15.31 -2.32
CA ILE A 2 -4.12 -15.31 -1.05
C ILE A 2 -4.25 -16.73 -0.45
N GLY A 3 -4.42 -17.77 -1.28
CA GLY A 3 -4.46 -19.15 -0.80
C GLY A 3 -3.20 -19.60 -0.07
N ASP A 4 -2.02 -19.10 -0.47
CA ASP A 4 -0.74 -19.45 0.16
C ASP A 4 -0.63 -18.86 1.56
N VAL A 5 -1.17 -17.65 1.77
CA VAL A 5 -1.21 -16.98 3.08
C VAL A 5 -2.00 -17.81 4.08
N ILE A 6 -3.17 -18.28 3.68
CA ILE A 6 -4.07 -19.07 4.53
C ILE A 6 -3.40 -20.39 4.92
N LYS A 7 -2.79 -21.05 3.94
CA LYS A 7 -2.07 -22.31 4.15
C LYS A 7 -0.86 -22.12 5.08
N ALA A 8 -0.07 -21.08 4.85
CA ALA A 8 1.09 -20.76 5.66
C ALA A 8 0.69 -20.44 7.11
N PHE A 9 -0.39 -19.68 7.31
CA PHE A 9 -0.91 -19.43 8.66
C PHE A 9 -1.27 -20.72 9.39
N GLY A 10 -1.95 -21.67 8.73
CA GLY A 10 -2.26 -22.97 9.35
C GLY A 10 -1.00 -23.74 9.79
N ILE A 11 0.02 -23.80 8.93
CA ILE A 11 1.29 -24.45 9.25
C ILE A 11 2.00 -23.77 10.42
N VAL A 12 2.00 -22.43 10.45
CA VAL A 12 2.64 -21.65 11.50
C VAL A 12 1.88 -21.78 12.82
N ALA A 13 0.55 -21.79 12.79
CA ALA A 13 -0.29 -21.96 13.97
C ALA A 13 -0.02 -23.30 14.69
N GLU A 14 0.23 -24.37 13.93
CA GLU A 14 0.61 -25.69 14.48
C GLU A 14 1.96 -25.71 15.23
N LEU A 15 2.77 -24.65 15.10
CA LEU A 15 4.06 -24.54 15.80
C LEU A 15 3.97 -23.84 17.16
N PHE A 16 2.82 -23.27 17.49
CA PHE A 16 2.61 -22.60 18.77
C PHE A 16 1.97 -23.55 19.77
N ASP A 17 2.30 -23.35 21.05
CA ASP A 17 1.63 -24.02 22.16
C ASP A 17 0.27 -23.35 22.45
N ASP A 18 -0.58 -24.03 23.23
CA ASP A 18 -1.95 -23.59 23.56
C ASP A 18 -2.02 -22.22 24.26
N ASP A 19 -0.90 -21.74 24.83
CA ASP A 19 -0.83 -20.41 25.45
C ASP A 19 -0.89 -19.25 24.43
N ALA A 20 -0.74 -19.54 23.15
CA ALA A 20 -0.84 -18.59 22.06
C ALA A 20 -2.24 -18.51 21.41
N ASP A 21 -3.23 -19.26 21.89
CA ASP A 21 -4.57 -19.33 21.28
C ASP A 21 -5.19 -17.93 21.08
N ASP A 22 -5.13 -17.07 22.10
CA ASP A 22 -5.67 -15.71 22.02
C ASP A 22 -4.96 -14.87 20.93
N LEU A 23 -3.65 -15.08 20.75
CA LEU A 23 -2.87 -14.40 19.72
C LEU A 23 -3.21 -14.93 18.32
N LEU A 24 -3.34 -16.24 18.17
CA LEU A 24 -3.70 -16.89 16.91
C LEU A 24 -5.11 -16.51 16.48
N ASP A 25 -6.07 -16.49 17.40
CA ASP A 25 -7.46 -16.07 17.15
C ASP A 25 -7.52 -14.59 16.72
N TYR A 26 -6.79 -13.72 17.43
CA TYR A 26 -6.66 -12.32 17.04
C TYR A 26 -6.09 -12.18 15.63
N PHE A 27 -4.99 -12.88 15.35
CA PHE A 27 -4.30 -12.78 14.06
C PHE A 27 -5.16 -13.34 12.93
N GLU A 28 -5.83 -14.47 13.15
CA GLU A 28 -6.71 -15.07 12.15
C GLU A 28 -7.85 -14.12 11.81
N LYS A 29 -8.51 -13.55 12.83
CA LYS A 29 -9.61 -12.61 12.65
C LYS A 29 -9.21 -11.32 11.94
N THR A 30 -8.06 -10.76 12.32
CA THR A 30 -7.64 -9.45 11.82
C THR A 30 -7.06 -9.52 10.40
N TRP A 31 -6.26 -10.55 10.09
CA TRP A 31 -5.42 -10.56 8.87
C TRP A 31 -5.72 -11.68 7.89
N ILE A 32 -6.27 -12.82 8.34
CA ILE A 32 -6.34 -14.06 7.57
C ILE A 32 -7.79 -14.42 7.17
N GLY A 33 -8.75 -14.04 8.01
CA GLY A 33 -10.18 -14.36 7.93
C GLY A 33 -10.52 -15.70 8.60
N GLU A 34 -11.31 -15.67 9.67
CA GLU A 34 -11.73 -16.90 10.38
C GLU A 34 -12.59 -17.80 9.48
N ARG A 35 -12.51 -19.12 9.68
CA ARG A 35 -13.43 -20.05 9.03
C ARG A 35 -14.87 -19.83 9.51
N LYS A 36 -15.86 -19.83 8.60
CA LYS A 36 -17.26 -19.72 9.01
C LYS A 36 -17.66 -20.99 9.78
N ARG A 37 -18.27 -20.82 10.96
CA ARG A 37 -18.79 -21.94 11.78
C ARG A 37 -19.91 -22.72 11.08
N ARG A 38 -20.61 -22.10 10.14
CA ARG A 38 -21.66 -22.72 9.30
C ARG A 38 -21.52 -22.22 7.86
N GLY A 39 -21.66 -23.13 6.90
CA GLY A 39 -21.55 -22.84 5.46
C GLY A 39 -20.11 -22.88 4.93
N VAL A 40 -19.96 -22.56 3.64
CA VAL A 40 -18.66 -22.55 2.94
C VAL A 40 -18.03 -21.16 3.00
N GLY A 41 -16.72 -21.11 3.25
CA GLY A 41 -15.92 -19.88 3.16
C GLY A 41 -15.42 -19.34 4.51
N ARG A 42 -14.85 -18.14 4.45
CA ARG A 42 -14.28 -17.43 5.60
C ARG A 42 -15.05 -16.14 5.90
N LYS A 43 -14.98 -15.68 7.14
CA LYS A 43 -15.51 -14.38 7.56
C LYS A 43 -14.69 -13.27 6.92
N ASP A 44 -15.31 -12.09 6.86
CA ASP A 44 -14.62 -10.88 6.43
C ASP A 44 -13.52 -10.55 7.44
N LEU A 45 -12.37 -10.21 6.89
CA LEU A 45 -11.15 -9.88 7.59
C LEU A 45 -11.11 -8.36 7.83
N GLN A 46 -10.55 -7.96 8.97
CA GLN A 46 -10.47 -6.55 9.32
C GLN A 46 -9.59 -5.76 8.34
N PHE A 47 -8.52 -6.39 7.85
CA PHE A 47 -7.62 -5.82 6.85
C PHE A 47 -7.47 -6.76 5.65
N ALA A 48 -7.94 -6.28 4.49
CA ALA A 48 -7.82 -6.95 3.20
C ALA A 48 -6.37 -7.40 2.92
N HIS A 49 -6.21 -8.62 2.38
CA HIS A 49 -4.91 -9.14 1.97
C HIS A 49 -4.17 -8.18 1.05
N GLN A 50 -4.89 -7.51 0.15
CA GLN A 50 -4.35 -6.54 -0.81
C GLN A 50 -3.68 -5.33 -0.14
N LEU A 51 -4.02 -5.02 1.11
CA LEU A 51 -3.44 -3.91 1.84
C LEU A 51 -2.00 -4.18 2.29
N TRP A 52 -1.72 -5.42 2.68
CA TRP A 52 -0.46 -5.79 3.33
C TRP A 52 0.37 -6.79 2.52
N ASN A 53 -0.27 -7.55 1.63
CA ASN A 53 0.40 -8.55 0.82
C ASN A 53 1.19 -7.87 -0.31
N VAL A 54 2.48 -8.23 -0.41
CA VAL A 54 3.41 -7.66 -1.40
C VAL A 54 3.60 -8.53 -2.64
N TYR A 55 2.89 -9.66 -2.74
CA TYR A 55 3.03 -10.60 -3.86
C TYR A 55 2.80 -9.91 -5.22
N ASP A 56 1.67 -9.24 -5.39
CA ASP A 56 1.34 -8.56 -6.65
C ASP A 56 2.35 -7.45 -6.96
N ARG A 57 2.81 -6.73 -5.92
CA ARG A 57 3.85 -5.70 -6.03
C ARG A 57 5.17 -6.28 -6.56
N ILE A 58 5.59 -7.43 -6.03
CA ILE A 58 6.82 -8.11 -6.44
C ILE A 58 6.71 -8.59 -7.89
N ILE A 59 5.60 -9.24 -8.25
CA ILE A 59 5.37 -9.72 -9.62
C ILE A 59 5.33 -8.55 -10.62
N ALA A 60 4.73 -7.42 -10.23
CA ALA A 60 4.68 -6.22 -11.05
C ALA A 60 6.01 -5.42 -11.07
N GLY A 61 7.04 -5.86 -10.34
CA GLY A 61 8.32 -5.15 -10.26
C GLY A 61 8.22 -3.76 -9.64
N VAL A 62 7.16 -3.48 -8.88
CA VAL A 62 6.92 -2.16 -8.31
C VAL A 62 7.85 -1.97 -7.11
N PRO A 63 8.56 -0.83 -7.01
CA PRO A 63 9.46 -0.55 -5.90
C PRO A 63 8.79 -0.76 -4.52
N ARG A 64 9.55 -1.37 -3.60
CA ARG A 64 9.12 -1.55 -2.20
C ARG A 64 9.11 -0.23 -1.43
N SER A 65 10.06 0.65 -1.76
CA SER A 65 10.22 1.97 -1.17
C SER A 65 9.43 3.01 -1.97
N ASN A 66 8.75 3.89 -1.24
CA ASN A 66 8.15 5.13 -1.74
C ASN A 66 9.19 6.24 -2.03
N ASN A 67 10.50 5.93 -2.10
CA ASN A 67 11.58 6.90 -2.34
C ASN A 67 11.31 7.89 -3.47
N ALA A 68 10.70 7.45 -4.58
CA ALA A 68 10.35 8.35 -5.68
C ALA A 68 9.26 9.35 -5.27
N VAL A 69 8.25 8.88 -4.52
CA VAL A 69 7.18 9.71 -3.97
C VAL A 69 7.74 10.66 -2.91
N GLU A 70 8.59 10.18 -2.01
CA GLU A 70 9.26 11.01 -0.98
C GLU A 70 10.16 12.06 -1.63
N GLY A 71 10.94 11.68 -2.65
CA GLY A 71 11.76 12.59 -3.44
C GLY A 71 10.92 13.67 -4.12
N TRP A 72 9.80 13.29 -4.73
CA TRP A 72 8.86 14.25 -5.31
C TRP A 72 8.26 15.16 -4.24
N HIS A 73 7.82 14.62 -3.10
CA HIS A 73 7.23 15.38 -2.01
C HIS A 73 8.23 16.39 -1.41
N ASN A 74 9.49 15.98 -1.24
CA ASN A 74 10.57 16.84 -0.76
C ASN A 74 10.88 17.97 -1.75
N ALA A 75 10.97 17.64 -3.04
CA ALA A 75 11.17 18.65 -4.09
C ALA A 75 9.99 19.63 -4.15
N PHE A 76 8.76 19.14 -4.05
CA PHE A 76 7.56 19.96 -4.03
C PHE A 76 7.50 20.87 -2.80
N ALA A 77 7.76 20.35 -1.60
CA ALA A 77 7.83 21.12 -0.36
C ALA A 77 8.89 22.24 -0.45
N SER A 78 10.06 21.92 -1.03
CA SER A 78 11.10 22.92 -1.29
C SER A 78 10.61 24.04 -2.23
N ARG A 79 9.85 23.74 -3.29
CA ARG A 79 9.28 24.73 -4.23
C ARG A 79 8.09 25.51 -3.68
N LEU A 80 7.32 24.89 -2.79
CA LEU A 80 6.26 25.55 -2.05
C LEU A 80 6.84 26.63 -1.15
N SER A 81 7.94 26.31 -0.45
CA SER A 81 8.62 27.18 0.53
C SER A 81 7.67 27.75 1.60
N ILE A 82 6.62 27.00 1.94
CA ILE A 82 5.60 27.36 2.93
C ILE A 82 5.28 26.10 3.74
N ASN A 83 5.43 26.17 5.07
CA ASN A 83 5.19 25.04 5.96
C ASN A 83 3.71 24.71 6.12
N HIS A 84 2.84 25.72 6.14
CA HIS A 84 1.39 25.57 6.34
C HIS A 84 0.60 26.44 5.34
N PRO A 85 0.56 26.07 4.05
CA PRO A 85 -0.18 26.84 3.07
C PRO A 85 -1.69 26.72 3.32
N THR A 86 -2.43 27.81 3.09
CA THR A 86 -3.89 27.72 3.00
C THR A 86 -4.28 26.84 1.81
N ILE A 87 -5.48 26.25 1.85
CA ILE A 87 -5.95 25.36 0.77
C ILE A 87 -5.91 26.05 -0.61
N ILE A 88 -6.19 27.34 -0.66
CA ILE A 88 -6.11 28.15 -1.90
C ILE A 88 -4.67 28.19 -2.41
N LYS A 89 -3.70 28.56 -1.56
CA LYS A 89 -2.28 28.64 -1.94
C LYS A 89 -1.73 27.28 -2.35
N LEU A 90 -2.10 26.22 -1.63
CA LEU A 90 -1.72 24.85 -1.97
C LEU A 90 -2.26 24.47 -3.36
N THR A 91 -3.54 24.74 -3.62
CA THR A 91 -4.18 24.43 -4.90
C THR A 91 -3.50 25.15 -6.07
N GLU A 92 -3.19 26.44 -5.92
CA GLU A 92 -2.47 27.20 -6.94
C GLU A 92 -1.10 26.60 -7.25
N LYS A 93 -0.38 26.16 -6.22
CA LYS A 93 0.95 25.57 -6.38
C LYS A 93 0.90 24.17 -7.01
N ILE A 94 -0.06 23.34 -6.62
CA ILE A 94 -0.30 22.04 -7.26
C ILE A 94 -0.58 22.23 -8.75
N ARG A 95 -1.45 23.20 -9.12
CA ARG A 95 -1.73 23.51 -10.52
C ARG A 95 -0.48 23.91 -11.31
N ARG A 96 0.40 24.73 -10.72
CA ARG A 96 1.66 25.13 -11.37
C ARG A 96 2.61 23.96 -11.58
N GLU A 97 2.73 23.07 -10.59
CA GLU A 97 3.55 21.86 -10.74
C GLU A 97 3.01 20.93 -11.83
N GLN A 98 1.68 20.76 -11.89
CA GLN A 98 1.04 19.96 -12.93
C GLN A 98 1.31 20.53 -14.33
N SER A 99 1.14 21.85 -14.52
CA SER A 99 1.46 22.48 -15.81
C SER A 99 2.93 22.34 -16.20
N LYS A 100 3.85 22.43 -15.23
CA LYS A 100 5.27 22.20 -15.49
C LYS A 100 5.55 20.76 -15.91
N PHE A 101 4.94 19.80 -15.23
CA PHE A 101 5.09 18.38 -15.53
C PHE A 101 4.58 18.03 -16.93
N GLU A 102 3.44 18.58 -17.34
CA GLU A 102 2.89 18.41 -18.70
C GLU A 102 3.85 18.93 -19.79
N ILE A 103 4.47 20.10 -19.56
CA ILE A 103 5.48 20.66 -20.47
C ILE A 103 6.72 19.76 -20.53
N ASP A 104 7.20 19.29 -19.39
CA ASP A 104 8.40 18.45 -19.31
C ASP A 104 8.15 17.08 -20.00
N ILE A 105 6.97 16.48 -19.82
CA ILE A 105 6.55 15.28 -20.57
C ILE A 105 6.51 15.54 -22.08
N ALA A 106 5.88 16.63 -22.52
CA ALA A 106 5.75 16.93 -23.94
C ALA A 106 7.13 17.06 -24.61
N LYS A 107 8.10 17.68 -23.93
CA LYS A 107 9.49 17.79 -24.40
C LYS A 107 10.19 16.44 -24.49
N ILE A 108 10.03 15.59 -23.48
CA ILE A 108 10.62 14.25 -23.48
C ILE A 108 10.08 13.45 -24.67
N LEU A 109 8.76 13.48 -24.90
CA LEU A 109 8.14 12.79 -26.04
C LEU A 109 8.65 13.32 -27.39
N GLN A 110 8.82 14.64 -27.52
CA GLN A 110 9.34 15.27 -28.74
C GLN A 110 10.84 15.00 -28.99
N GLY A 111 11.64 14.79 -27.94
CA GLY A 111 13.07 14.47 -28.06
C GLY A 111 13.36 12.97 -28.23
N HIS A 112 12.33 12.13 -28.28
CA HIS A 112 12.41 10.70 -28.55
C HIS A 112 12.02 10.34 -30.00
N GLU A 113 11.74 11.34 -30.85
CA GLU A 113 11.81 11.27 -32.32
C GLU A 113 13.16 11.80 -32.83
#